data_AF-A0A8H6Z6P4-F1
#
_entry.id   AF-A0A8H6Z6P4-F1
#
_cell.length_a   1.000
_cell.length_b   1.000
_cell.length_c   1.000
_cell.angle_alpha   90.00
_cell.angle_beta   90.00
_cell.angle_gamma   90.00
#
_symmetry.space_group_name_H-M   'P 1'
#
loop_
_entity.id
_entity.type
_entity.pdbx_description
1 polymer ?
#
loop_
_entity_poly.entity_id
_entity_poly.type
_entity_poly.pdbx_seq_one_letter_code
_entity_poly.pdbx_strand_id
1 'polypeptide(L)'
;MASSLAVISWNAESNKAIARIDENSRPEGGRWALLLKAIRSPTSGRTMDQVYTTLGKALETQANRAAYAFGLGPQVVAQKIKVYFGNGDETIQQLGLLATSVPAKLEKRCLKLMKYALPTESINVQHQAFKNIVQLVTSFPNLRLVFLHTKFLGASPSLDTISQHWNRSSGCLDEDWEFWKILAATSLTEANISTIVEGTPVSNLSNCQQEGLSVVEQLMVQHDCSDSKYSSALSLRYLGGILGFSAFWQDMGKIHCYVVNKLCSKLIKIFKDIGVDILALGPIEESEQPSDYEGVDLLATSLLTGILGWFEKLDQNDWAKQPWYESFKEVLQLLRRPRAGELLPHSSAHATSDFEGKLPAIFEDAELELMVDGENETTYPPKNSDNSLGKLECKCGSTTSLHSAISDEDEGQLSGDENDPHHTNSDQNSLGSSESILSMSDEDCDSYDSDMEGDKILDIVQTHLEIQICHIQGQLPLLGPTPQAHLHIL
;
A
#
# COMPACT_ATOMS: atom_id res chain seq x y z
N MET A 1 -2.40 17.51 -28.53
CA MET A 1 -1.99 18.07 -27.23
C MET A 1 -0.49 18.34 -27.28
N ALA A 2 -0.07 19.58 -27.48
CA ALA A 2 1.35 19.94 -27.53
C ALA A 2 1.82 20.34 -26.13
N SER A 3 2.71 19.56 -25.54
CA SER A 3 3.28 19.84 -24.21
C SER A 3 4.42 20.84 -24.34
N SER A 4 4.37 21.95 -23.59
CA SER A 4 5.50 22.88 -23.46
C SER A 4 6.68 22.17 -22.77
N LEU A 5 7.82 22.08 -23.47
CA LEU A 5 9.04 21.46 -22.96
C LEU A 5 9.99 22.54 -22.43
N ALA A 6 10.34 22.46 -21.15
CA ALA A 6 11.54 23.11 -20.64
C ALA A 6 12.74 22.27 -21.11
N VAL A 7 13.62 22.86 -21.92
CA VAL A 7 14.85 22.18 -22.35
C VAL A 7 15.90 22.38 -21.26
N ILE A 8 16.22 21.31 -20.55
CA ILE A 8 17.33 21.31 -19.60
C ILE A 8 18.56 20.87 -20.38
N SER A 9 19.50 21.79 -20.58
CA SER A 9 20.79 21.52 -21.24
C SER A 9 21.90 21.49 -20.21
N TRP A 10 22.81 20.52 -20.31
CA TRP A 10 24.00 20.47 -19.45
C TRP A 10 25.12 21.30 -20.09
N ASN A 11 25.70 22.23 -19.35
CA ASN A 11 26.85 22.99 -19.82
C ASN A 11 28.14 22.40 -19.24
N ALA A 12 28.91 21.74 -20.10
CA ALA A 12 30.16 21.06 -19.74
C ALA A 12 31.26 22.00 -19.23
N GLU A 13 31.32 23.25 -19.71
CA GLU A 13 32.35 24.22 -19.30
C GLU A 13 32.10 24.79 -17.89
N SER A 14 30.84 24.83 -17.46
CA SER A 14 30.45 25.39 -16.16
C SER A 14 30.03 24.33 -15.14
N ASN A 15 29.95 23.06 -15.56
CA ASN A 15 29.42 21.93 -14.79
C ASN A 15 28.07 22.24 -14.12
N LYS A 16 27.17 22.90 -14.87
CA LYS A 16 25.86 23.34 -14.39
C LYS A 16 24.77 22.94 -15.39
N ALA A 17 23.64 22.49 -14.86
CA ALA A 17 22.41 22.39 -15.64
C ALA A 17 21.87 23.80 -15.93
N ILE A 18 21.67 24.10 -17.21
CA ILE A 18 21.06 25.34 -17.70
C ILE A 18 19.69 24.98 -18.28
N ALA A 19 18.63 25.35 -17.58
CA ALA A 19 17.28 25.33 -18.14
C ALA A 19 17.12 26.52 -19.10
N ARG A 20 16.93 26.24 -20.39
CA ARG A 20 16.54 27.24 -21.39
C ARG A 20 15.05 27.07 -21.69
N ILE A 21 14.31 28.15 -21.50
CA ILE A 21 12.89 28.22 -21.85
C ILE A 21 12.82 28.92 -23.21
N ASP A 22 12.23 28.24 -24.20
CA ASP A 22 12.00 28.81 -25.52
C ASP A 22 10.94 29.92 -25.43
N GLU A 23 11.36 31.18 -25.62
CA GLU A 23 10.50 32.36 -25.56
C GLU A 23 9.40 32.38 -26.65
N ASN A 24 9.54 31.55 -27.69
CA ASN A 24 8.52 31.43 -28.75
C ASN A 24 7.44 30.38 -28.44
N SER A 25 7.64 29.54 -27.42
CA SER A 25 6.61 28.62 -26.95
C SER A 25 5.67 29.37 -26.01
N ARG A 26 4.54 29.88 -26.52
CA ARG A 26 3.49 30.46 -25.67
C ARG A 26 2.96 29.37 -24.73
N PRO A 27 3.13 29.48 -23.40
CA PRO A 27 2.59 28.48 -22.49
C PRO A 27 1.09 28.72 -22.37
N GLU A 28 0.27 27.80 -22.88
CA GLU A 28 -1.18 27.80 -22.59
C GLU A 28 -1.50 27.46 -21.12
N GLY A 29 -0.48 27.18 -20.30
CA GLY A 29 -0.61 27.03 -18.85
C GLY A 29 -0.08 28.25 -18.10
N GLY A 30 -0.97 29.07 -17.53
CA GLY A 30 -0.62 30.26 -16.73
C GLY A 30 0.32 30.02 -15.54
N ARG A 31 0.55 28.76 -15.14
CA ARG A 31 1.48 28.39 -14.05
C ARG A 31 2.95 28.76 -14.34
N TRP A 32 3.44 28.61 -15.57
CA TRP A 32 4.84 28.93 -15.90
C TRP A 32 5.09 30.43 -16.04
N ALA A 33 4.12 31.17 -16.58
CA ALA A 33 4.17 32.63 -16.64
C ALA A 33 4.17 33.25 -15.23
N LEU A 34 3.40 32.69 -14.29
CA LEU A 34 3.42 33.09 -12.88
C LEU A 34 4.74 32.78 -12.20
N LEU A 35 5.35 31.61 -12.46
CA LEU A 35 6.67 31.24 -11.93
C LEU A 35 7.77 32.20 -12.41
N LEU A 36 7.80 32.51 -13.71
CA LEU A 36 8.77 33.44 -14.29
C LEU A 36 8.58 34.89 -13.81
N LYS A 37 7.32 35.30 -13.58
CA LYS A 37 7.01 36.61 -13.00
C LYS A 37 7.42 36.70 -11.52
N ALA A 38 7.30 35.61 -10.77
CA ALA A 38 7.77 35.53 -9.38
C ALA A 38 9.30 35.59 -9.28
N ILE A 39 10.03 34.93 -10.19
CA ILE A 39 11.51 34.96 -10.23
C ILE A 39 12.06 36.36 -10.57
N ARG A 40 11.35 37.13 -11.40
CA ARG A 40 11.76 38.48 -11.81
C ARG A 40 11.36 39.59 -10.81
N SER A 41 10.53 39.28 -9.81
CA SER A 41 10.12 40.24 -8.79
C SER A 41 11.16 40.29 -7.66
N PRO A 42 11.71 41.47 -7.31
CA PRO A 42 12.57 41.64 -6.15
C PRO A 42 11.72 41.57 -4.88
N THR A 43 11.31 40.37 -4.48
CA THR A 43 10.48 40.15 -3.30
C THR A 43 11.07 39.08 -2.38
N SER A 44 10.78 39.27 -1.09
CA SER A 44 11.34 38.63 0.11
C SER A 44 11.75 37.15 -0.01
N GLY A 45 12.75 36.72 0.76
CA GLY A 45 13.30 35.36 0.71
C GLY A 45 12.28 34.20 0.82
N ARG A 46 11.09 34.42 1.40
CA ARG A 46 10.00 33.42 1.46
C ARG A 46 9.42 33.06 0.08
N THR A 47 9.35 34.02 -0.84
CA THR A 47 8.86 33.78 -2.20
C THR A 47 9.85 32.95 -3.02
N MET A 48 11.15 33.14 -2.83
CA MET A 48 12.18 32.35 -3.53
C MET A 48 12.19 30.90 -3.05
N ASP A 49 12.03 30.66 -1.74
CA ASP A 49 11.96 29.31 -1.18
C ASP A 49 10.79 28.48 -1.75
N GLN A 50 9.61 29.09 -1.88
CA GLN A 50 8.46 28.47 -2.53
C GLN A 50 8.70 28.16 -4.01
N VAL A 51 9.37 29.07 -4.74
CA VAL A 51 9.72 28.87 -6.15
C VAL A 51 10.72 27.72 -6.30
N TYR A 52 11.78 27.67 -5.49
CA TYR A 52 12.76 26.58 -5.51
C TYR A 52 12.13 25.24 -5.13
N THR A 53 11.27 25.22 -4.11
CA THR A 53 10.53 24.01 -3.72
C THR A 53 9.63 23.51 -4.84
N THR A 54 8.90 24.43 -5.51
CA THR A 54 8.01 24.09 -6.62
C THR A 54 8.80 23.57 -7.83
N LEU A 55 9.91 24.23 -8.17
CA LEU A 55 10.78 23.82 -9.26
C LEU A 55 11.44 22.46 -8.97
N GLY A 56 11.92 22.27 -7.74
CA GLY A 56 12.49 21.00 -7.27
C GLY A 56 11.50 19.84 -7.40
N LYS A 57 10.25 20.02 -6.92
CA LYS A 57 9.18 19.03 -7.09
C LYS A 57 8.85 18.74 -8.55
N ALA A 58 8.85 19.74 -9.42
CA ALA A 58 8.59 19.56 -10.85
C ALA A 58 9.71 18.77 -11.55
N LEU A 59 10.98 19.11 -11.26
CA LEU A 59 12.14 18.40 -11.77
C LEU A 59 12.18 16.95 -11.27
N GLU A 60 11.93 16.74 -9.98
CA GLU A 60 11.84 15.40 -9.40
C GLU A 60 10.72 14.58 -10.07
N THR A 61 9.55 15.18 -10.30
CA THR A 61 8.45 14.51 -11.00
C THR A 61 8.86 14.10 -12.41
N GLN A 62 9.55 14.97 -13.14
CA GLN A 62 10.00 14.67 -14.51
C GLN A 62 11.11 13.61 -14.54
N ALA A 63 12.05 13.66 -13.60
CA ALA A 63 13.09 12.65 -13.43
C ALA A 63 12.48 11.29 -13.06
N ASN A 64 11.52 11.26 -12.15
CA ASN A 64 10.77 10.04 -11.79
C ASN A 64 10.00 9.50 -12.99
N ARG A 65 9.33 10.35 -13.78
CA ARG A 65 8.67 9.93 -15.03
C ARG A 65 9.65 9.35 -16.05
N ALA A 66 10.82 9.96 -16.21
CA ALA A 66 11.86 9.46 -17.10
C ALA A 66 12.37 8.11 -16.59
N ALA A 67 12.73 8.01 -15.31
CA ALA A 67 13.12 6.75 -14.67
C ALA A 67 12.07 5.66 -14.89
N TYR A 68 10.78 5.99 -14.73
CA TYR A 68 9.68 5.07 -15.03
C TYR A 68 9.61 4.66 -16.50
N ALA A 69 9.77 5.59 -17.43
CA ALA A 69 9.84 5.29 -18.86
C ALA A 69 11.02 4.38 -19.21
N PHE A 70 12.13 4.50 -18.49
CA PHE A 70 13.30 3.61 -18.59
C PHE A 70 13.16 2.33 -17.77
N GLY A 71 12.01 2.10 -17.12
CA GLY A 71 11.76 0.89 -16.34
C GLY A 71 12.58 0.78 -15.05
N LEU A 72 12.95 1.93 -14.48
CA LEU A 72 13.66 2.10 -13.22
C LEU A 72 12.70 2.50 -12.09
N GLY A 73 13.10 2.22 -10.85
CA GLY A 73 12.35 2.59 -9.65
C GLY A 73 11.55 1.44 -9.02
N PRO A 74 11.12 1.63 -7.76
CA PRO A 74 10.47 0.59 -6.96
C PRO A 74 9.15 0.11 -7.60
N GLN A 75 8.33 1.02 -8.13
CA GLN A 75 7.05 0.67 -8.74
C GLN A 75 7.21 -0.27 -9.95
N VAL A 76 8.22 -0.03 -10.80
CA VAL A 76 8.44 -0.88 -11.98
C VAL A 76 8.92 -2.26 -11.56
N VAL A 77 9.80 -2.34 -10.55
CA VAL A 77 10.23 -3.63 -10.01
C VAL A 77 9.05 -4.37 -9.41
N ALA A 78 8.20 -3.69 -8.64
CA ALA A 78 6.99 -4.28 -8.07
C ALA A 78 6.03 -4.76 -9.15
N GLN A 79 5.82 -4.00 -10.22
CA GLN A 79 5.00 -4.42 -11.35
C GLN A 79 5.58 -5.65 -12.06
N LYS A 80 6.91 -5.70 -12.24
CA LYS A 80 7.59 -6.89 -12.78
C LYS A 80 7.40 -8.11 -11.87
N ILE A 81 7.37 -7.93 -10.55
CA ILE A 81 7.05 -9.01 -9.60
C ILE A 81 5.58 -9.43 -9.75
N LYS A 82 4.62 -8.49 -9.81
CA LYS A 82 3.20 -8.81 -10.06
C LYS A 82 3.00 -9.60 -11.35
N VAL A 83 3.62 -9.14 -12.45
CA VAL A 83 3.56 -9.82 -13.76
C VAL A 83 4.13 -11.24 -13.70
N TYR A 84 5.13 -11.50 -12.83
CA TYR A 84 5.65 -12.87 -12.66
C TYR A 84 4.58 -13.84 -12.14
N PHE A 85 3.68 -13.37 -11.26
CA PHE A 85 2.60 -14.18 -10.72
C PHE A 85 1.40 -14.31 -11.68
N GLY A 86 1.37 -13.59 -12.79
CA GLY A 86 0.23 -13.62 -13.70
C GLY A 86 -1.05 -13.13 -13.04
N ASN A 87 -2.20 -13.63 -13.51
CA ASN A 87 -3.51 -13.32 -12.95
C ASN A 87 -4.30 -14.62 -12.65
N GLY A 88 -5.20 -14.57 -11.66
CA GLY A 88 -6.13 -15.66 -11.38
C GLY A 88 -5.43 -16.99 -11.04
N ASP A 89 -5.73 -18.04 -11.81
CA ASP A 89 -5.21 -19.39 -11.57
C ASP A 89 -3.68 -19.48 -11.73
N GLU A 90 -3.10 -18.68 -12.62
CA GLU A 90 -1.64 -18.60 -12.78
C GLU A 90 -0.96 -18.19 -11.48
N THR A 91 -1.59 -17.26 -10.74
CA THR A 91 -1.08 -16.78 -9.44
C THR A 91 -1.05 -17.92 -8.43
N ILE A 92 -2.14 -18.67 -8.30
CA ILE A 92 -2.22 -19.81 -7.37
C ILE A 92 -1.15 -20.85 -7.69
N GLN A 93 -0.95 -21.16 -8.98
CA GLN A 93 0.10 -22.09 -9.42
C GLN A 93 1.50 -21.59 -9.09
N GLN A 94 1.81 -20.33 -9.42
CA GLN A 94 3.12 -19.74 -9.15
C GLN A 94 3.43 -19.67 -7.64
N LEU A 95 2.44 -19.33 -6.81
CA LEU A 95 2.59 -19.32 -5.35
C LEU A 95 2.83 -20.72 -4.80
N GLY A 96 2.19 -21.76 -5.37
CA GLY A 96 2.46 -23.16 -5.03
C GLY A 96 3.90 -23.59 -5.35
N LEU A 97 4.46 -23.11 -6.47
CA LEU A 97 5.85 -23.40 -6.85
C LEU A 97 6.85 -22.74 -5.89
N LEU A 98 6.56 -21.56 -5.36
CA LEU A 98 7.44 -20.86 -4.41
C LEU A 98 7.69 -21.62 -3.11
N ALA A 99 6.75 -22.48 -2.69
CA ALA A 99 6.94 -23.34 -1.54
C ALA A 99 8.06 -24.39 -1.76
N THR A 100 8.40 -24.68 -3.02
CA THR A 100 9.38 -25.71 -3.38
C THR A 100 10.73 -25.15 -3.83
N SER A 101 10.72 -24.06 -4.58
CA SER A 101 11.95 -23.43 -5.09
C SER A 101 11.73 -21.95 -5.36
N VAL A 102 12.74 -21.14 -5.07
CA VAL A 102 12.73 -19.70 -5.35
C VAL A 102 13.41 -19.46 -6.71
N PRO A 103 12.70 -18.92 -7.72
CA PRO A 103 13.30 -18.59 -8.99
C PRO A 103 14.33 -17.45 -8.83
N ALA A 104 15.55 -17.64 -9.32
CA ALA A 104 16.62 -16.64 -9.23
C ALA A 104 16.23 -15.26 -9.81
N LYS A 105 15.40 -15.25 -10.87
CA LYS A 105 14.87 -14.00 -11.46
C LYS A 105 13.95 -13.25 -10.50
N LEU A 106 13.14 -13.96 -9.73
CA LEU A 106 12.25 -13.35 -8.74
C LEU A 106 13.06 -12.85 -7.54
N GLU A 107 13.98 -13.66 -7.03
CA GLU A 107 14.91 -13.28 -5.96
C GLU A 107 15.68 -12.01 -6.31
N LYS A 108 16.24 -11.92 -7.53
CA LYS A 108 16.95 -10.72 -8.02
C LYS A 108 16.05 -9.48 -8.03
N ARG A 109 14.76 -9.63 -8.34
CA ARG A 109 13.78 -8.51 -8.31
C ARG A 109 13.43 -8.11 -6.88
N CYS A 110 13.16 -9.06 -5.98
CA CYS A 110 12.94 -8.80 -4.57
C CYS A 110 14.15 -8.10 -3.94
N LEU A 111 15.37 -8.59 -4.20
CA LEU A 111 16.61 -7.95 -3.76
C LEU A 111 16.74 -6.52 -4.31
N LYS A 112 16.43 -6.29 -5.59
CA LYS A 112 16.45 -4.94 -6.17
C LYS A 112 15.45 -4.01 -5.49
N LEU A 113 14.26 -4.50 -5.13
CA LEU A 113 13.27 -3.72 -4.40
C LEU A 113 13.74 -3.40 -2.97
N MET A 114 14.37 -4.35 -2.28
CA MET A 114 14.98 -4.14 -0.96
C MET A 114 16.12 -3.10 -1.00
N LYS A 115 16.88 -3.06 -2.08
CA LYS A 115 17.90 -2.02 -2.27
C LYS A 115 17.29 -0.62 -2.38
N TYR A 116 16.09 -0.48 -2.96
CA TYR A 116 15.41 0.82 -3.01
C TYR A 116 14.96 1.33 -1.62
N ALA A 117 14.88 0.44 -0.63
CA ALA A 117 14.56 0.78 0.75
C ALA A 117 15.79 1.27 1.56
N LEU A 118 17.00 1.23 1.00
CA LEU A 118 18.22 1.64 1.70
C LEU A 118 18.35 3.16 1.83
N PRO A 119 19.00 3.67 2.91
CA PRO A 119 19.28 5.08 3.16
C PRO A 119 19.98 5.84 2.02
N THR A 120 20.65 5.11 1.11
CA THR A 120 21.34 5.65 -0.08
C THR A 120 20.38 6.27 -1.10
N GLU A 121 19.11 5.85 -1.11
CA GLU A 121 18.09 6.37 -2.00
C GLU A 121 17.45 7.67 -1.48
N SER A 122 16.61 8.31 -2.29
CA SER A 122 15.79 9.44 -1.82
C SER A 122 14.66 8.98 -0.89
N ILE A 123 14.15 9.88 -0.05
CA ILE A 123 13.06 9.59 0.90
C ILE A 123 11.82 9.07 0.15
N ASN A 124 11.46 9.71 -0.96
CA ASN A 124 10.32 9.31 -1.78
C ASN A 124 10.49 7.93 -2.42
N VAL A 125 11.71 7.58 -2.85
CA VAL A 125 12.02 6.25 -3.40
C VAL A 125 11.91 5.17 -2.32
N GLN A 126 12.45 5.42 -1.13
CA GLN A 126 12.33 4.50 0.01
C GLN A 126 10.88 4.30 0.42
N HIS A 127 10.12 5.38 0.54
CA HIS A 127 8.72 5.35 0.89
C HIS A 127 7.91 4.49 -0.09
N GLN A 128 8.13 4.70 -1.40
CA GLN A 128 7.51 3.87 -2.43
C GLN A 128 7.99 2.42 -2.38
N ALA A 129 9.25 2.16 -2.02
CA ALA A 129 9.76 0.80 -1.85
C ALA A 129 9.06 0.11 -0.67
N PHE A 130 8.88 0.79 0.47
CA PHE A 130 8.15 0.26 1.62
C PHE A 130 6.71 -0.10 1.27
N LYS A 131 5.97 0.83 0.64
CA LYS A 131 4.60 0.58 0.17
C LYS A 131 4.53 -0.65 -0.75
N ASN A 132 5.46 -0.74 -1.70
CA ASN A 132 5.53 -1.86 -2.64
C ASN A 132 5.88 -3.19 -1.97
N ILE A 133 6.81 -3.21 -0.99
CA ILE A 133 7.13 -4.41 -0.22
C ILE A 133 5.89 -4.90 0.52
N VAL A 134 5.22 -4.01 1.28
CA VAL A 134 3.99 -4.34 2.00
C VAL A 134 2.94 -4.89 1.05
N GLN A 135 2.64 -4.16 -0.04
CA GLN A 135 1.62 -4.56 -1.00
C GLN A 135 1.93 -5.94 -1.60
N LEU A 136 3.17 -6.19 -2.02
CA LEU A 136 3.55 -7.46 -2.63
C LEU A 136 3.45 -8.61 -1.63
N VAL A 137 3.98 -8.44 -0.42
CA VAL A 137 3.95 -9.47 0.63
C VAL A 137 2.52 -9.82 1.00
N THR A 138 1.64 -8.84 1.14
CA THR A 138 0.24 -9.09 1.55
C THR A 138 -0.65 -9.57 0.41
N SER A 139 -0.28 -9.32 -0.85
CA SER A 139 -1.03 -9.81 -2.03
C SER A 139 -0.61 -11.21 -2.47
N PHE A 140 0.63 -11.62 -2.16
CA PHE A 140 1.23 -12.87 -2.59
C PHE A 140 1.78 -13.66 -1.39
N PRO A 141 0.95 -14.50 -0.76
CA PRO A 141 1.38 -15.43 0.29
C PRO A 141 2.67 -16.17 -0.08
N ASN A 142 3.58 -16.38 0.87
CA ASN A 142 4.93 -16.95 0.67
C ASN A 142 5.95 -16.06 -0.05
N LEU A 143 5.58 -14.94 -0.68
CA LEU A 143 6.56 -14.02 -1.28
C LEU A 143 7.48 -13.40 -0.22
N ARG A 144 6.98 -13.22 1.01
CA ARG A 144 7.77 -12.81 2.18
C ARG A 144 9.03 -13.66 2.34
N LEU A 145 8.91 -14.98 2.16
CA LEU A 145 10.03 -15.90 2.26
C LEU A 145 11.11 -15.53 1.25
N VAL A 146 10.75 -15.18 0.01
CA VAL A 146 11.73 -14.76 -1.02
C VAL A 146 12.50 -13.52 -0.58
N PHE A 147 11.83 -12.54 0.03
CA PHE A 147 12.50 -11.35 0.59
C PHE A 147 13.49 -11.74 1.70
N LEU A 148 13.10 -12.64 2.59
CA LEU A 148 13.95 -13.13 3.69
C LEU A 148 15.12 -13.99 3.21
N HIS A 149 14.97 -14.72 2.10
CA HIS A 149 16.06 -15.50 1.51
C HIS A 149 17.13 -14.62 0.86
N THR A 150 16.80 -13.36 0.53
CA THR A 150 17.83 -12.45 0.03
C THR A 150 18.89 -12.28 1.11
N LYS A 151 20.17 -12.44 0.74
CA LYS A 151 21.33 -12.26 1.65
C LYS A 151 21.44 -10.87 2.28
N PHE A 152 20.51 -9.98 1.95
CA PHE A 152 20.43 -8.59 2.37
C PHE A 152 20.19 -8.43 3.87
N LEU A 153 19.34 -9.27 4.48
CA LEU A 153 18.92 -9.11 5.88
C LEU A 153 19.66 -10.03 6.87
N GLY A 154 20.55 -10.90 6.38
CA GLY A 154 21.19 -11.94 7.19
C GLY A 154 20.24 -13.08 7.57
N ALA A 155 20.71 -13.98 8.45
CA ALA A 155 19.91 -15.11 8.91
C ALA A 155 18.94 -14.65 10.02
N SER A 156 17.63 -14.68 9.75
CA SER A 156 16.55 -14.36 10.69
C SER A 156 16.56 -12.91 11.23
N PRO A 157 16.26 -11.91 10.39
CA PRO A 157 16.25 -10.52 10.82
C PRO A 157 15.12 -10.22 11.81
N SER A 158 15.45 -9.47 12.89
CA SER A 158 14.45 -8.89 13.78
C SER A 158 13.87 -7.59 13.21
N LEU A 159 12.69 -7.18 13.70
CA LEU A 159 12.05 -5.91 13.32
C LEU A 159 13.01 -4.72 13.49
N ASP A 160 13.69 -4.66 14.64
CA ASP A 160 14.66 -3.61 14.94
C ASP A 160 15.84 -3.65 13.99
N THR A 161 16.33 -4.84 13.63
CA THR A 161 17.46 -4.99 12.70
C THR A 161 17.10 -4.43 11.32
N ILE A 162 15.93 -4.81 10.77
CA ILE A 162 15.48 -4.31 9.46
C ILE A 162 15.27 -2.79 9.52
N SER A 163 14.56 -2.32 10.55
CA SER A 163 14.25 -0.90 10.71
C SER A 163 15.51 -0.04 10.84
N GLN A 164 16.52 -0.53 11.56
CA GLN A 164 17.83 0.12 11.66
C GLN A 164 18.57 0.16 10.33
N HIS A 165 18.51 -0.91 9.53
CA HIS A 165 19.12 -0.92 8.18
C HIS A 165 18.47 0.09 7.23
N TRP A 166 17.18 0.40 7.44
CA TRP A 166 16.44 1.39 6.65
C TRP A 166 16.43 2.79 7.27
N ASN A 167 17.00 2.97 8.46
CA ASN A 167 17.02 4.26 9.15
C ASN A 167 17.93 5.27 8.44
N ARG A 168 17.44 6.50 8.32
CA ARG A 168 18.23 7.65 7.91
C ARG A 168 18.75 8.41 9.13
N SER A 169 19.92 9.03 8.99
CA SER A 169 20.48 9.92 10.02
C SER A 169 19.83 11.31 10.05
N SER A 170 18.96 11.64 9.08
CA SER A 170 18.32 12.95 8.97
C SER A 170 17.07 13.05 9.87
N GLY A 171 17.11 13.90 10.89
CA GLY A 171 16.14 13.95 11.99
C GLY A 171 14.79 14.63 11.74
N CYS A 172 14.31 14.73 10.50
CA CYS A 172 12.94 15.19 10.21
C CYS A 172 12.32 14.25 9.18
N LEU A 173 11.63 13.22 9.67
CA LEU A 173 10.92 12.25 8.86
C LEU A 173 9.43 12.39 9.13
N ASP A 174 8.65 12.33 8.06
CA ASP A 174 7.20 12.34 8.08
C ASP A 174 6.66 11.12 8.87
N GLU A 175 5.58 11.29 9.61
CA GLU A 175 4.93 10.21 10.35
C GLU A 175 4.43 9.11 9.41
N ASP A 176 3.96 9.48 8.20
CA ASP A 176 3.59 8.52 7.18
C ASP A 176 4.81 7.70 6.73
N TRP A 177 5.96 8.35 6.52
CA TRP A 177 7.19 7.64 6.15
C TRP A 177 7.60 6.61 7.21
N GLU A 178 7.55 7.00 8.48
CA GLU A 178 7.88 6.11 9.60
C GLU A 178 6.89 4.95 9.70
N PHE A 179 5.59 5.24 9.57
CA PHE A 179 4.54 4.23 9.56
C PHE A 179 4.80 3.16 8.49
N TRP A 180 5.10 3.57 7.25
CA TRP A 180 5.35 2.63 6.15
C TRP A 180 6.64 1.85 6.31
N LYS A 181 7.71 2.46 6.83
CA LYS A 181 8.95 1.74 7.13
C LYS A 181 8.70 0.63 8.13
N ILE A 182 8.03 0.95 9.25
CA ILE A 182 7.75 -0.03 10.30
C ILE A 182 6.79 -1.10 9.77
N LEU A 183 5.71 -0.72 9.07
CA LEU A 183 4.78 -1.68 8.48
C LEU A 183 5.48 -2.63 7.48
N ALA A 184 6.39 -2.12 6.65
CA ALA A 184 7.19 -2.95 5.74
C ALA A 184 8.10 -3.91 6.49
N ALA A 185 8.77 -3.46 7.55
CA ALA A 185 9.64 -4.31 8.34
C ALA A 185 8.82 -5.38 9.09
N THR A 186 7.68 -5.00 9.69
CA THR A 186 6.73 -5.91 10.32
C THR A 186 6.19 -6.93 9.32
N SER A 187 5.91 -6.54 8.07
CA SER A 187 5.45 -7.48 7.03
C SER A 187 6.44 -8.61 6.74
N LEU A 188 7.74 -8.37 6.98
CA LEU A 188 8.80 -9.36 6.81
C LEU A 188 9.02 -10.21 8.05
N THR A 189 8.78 -9.68 9.25
CA THR A 189 9.11 -10.34 10.53
C THR A 189 7.92 -10.88 11.32
N GLU A 190 6.69 -10.48 10.99
CA GLU A 190 5.48 -10.87 11.71
C GLU A 190 5.26 -12.38 11.64
N ALA A 191 5.33 -13.06 12.78
CA ALA A 191 5.27 -14.52 12.85
C ALA A 191 3.83 -15.03 12.90
N ASN A 192 2.92 -14.34 13.61
CA ASN A 192 1.58 -14.87 13.88
C ASN A 192 0.75 -14.92 12.60
N ILE A 193 0.71 -13.81 11.87
CA ILE A 193 -0.02 -13.71 10.60
C ILE A 193 0.61 -14.59 9.53
N SER A 194 1.95 -14.60 9.46
CA SER A 194 2.65 -15.44 8.49
C SER A 194 2.42 -16.93 8.77
N THR A 195 2.31 -17.36 10.03
CA THR A 195 1.98 -18.76 10.35
C THR A 195 0.60 -19.15 9.84
N ILE A 196 -0.39 -18.24 9.96
CA ILE A 196 -1.75 -18.47 9.45
C ILE A 196 -1.76 -18.57 7.92
N VAL A 197 -1.14 -17.59 7.25
CA VAL A 197 -1.23 -17.42 5.78
C VAL A 197 -0.26 -18.34 5.04
N GLU A 198 0.97 -18.51 5.52
CA GLU A 198 2.01 -19.30 4.86
C GLU A 198 2.01 -20.76 5.32
N GLY A 199 1.45 -21.04 6.50
CA GLY A 199 1.22 -22.41 6.97
C GLY A 199 0.05 -23.11 6.26
N THR A 200 -0.76 -22.35 5.49
CA THR A 200 -1.90 -22.88 4.75
C THR A 200 -1.57 -23.01 3.27
N PRO A 201 -1.84 -24.15 2.61
CA PRO A 201 -1.68 -24.27 1.16
C PRO A 201 -2.46 -23.18 0.43
N VAL A 202 -1.89 -22.61 -0.64
CA VAL A 202 -2.49 -21.47 -1.36
C VAL A 202 -3.89 -21.79 -1.87
N SER A 203 -4.13 -23.03 -2.34
CA SER A 203 -5.45 -23.52 -2.77
C SER A 203 -6.50 -23.50 -1.65
N ASN A 204 -6.07 -23.46 -0.40
CA ASN A 204 -6.91 -23.54 0.79
C ASN A 204 -7.12 -22.18 1.47
N LEU A 205 -6.39 -21.12 1.07
CA LEU A 205 -6.55 -19.78 1.63
C LEU A 205 -7.96 -19.23 1.43
N SER A 206 -8.56 -19.57 0.28
CA SER A 206 -9.90 -19.15 -0.10
C SER A 206 -11.01 -20.09 0.39
N ASN A 207 -10.66 -21.20 1.04
CA ASN A 207 -11.63 -22.24 1.41
C ASN A 207 -12.25 -21.97 2.79
N CYS A 208 -13.56 -21.68 2.82
CA CYS A 208 -14.31 -21.46 4.05
C CYS A 208 -14.94 -22.73 4.65
N GLN A 209 -14.82 -23.90 4.00
CA GLN A 209 -15.46 -25.15 4.41
C GLN A 209 -14.59 -26.04 5.32
N GLN A 210 -13.51 -25.50 5.87
CA GLN A 210 -12.59 -26.25 6.72
C GLN A 210 -13.17 -26.53 8.11
N GLU A 211 -12.73 -27.61 8.75
CA GLU A 211 -13.03 -27.85 10.16
C GLU A 211 -12.31 -26.79 11.02
N GLY A 212 -13.09 -25.92 11.70
CA GLY A 212 -12.56 -24.83 12.51
C GLY A 212 -12.72 -23.46 11.85
N LEU A 213 -11.86 -22.51 12.24
CA LEU A 213 -11.86 -21.17 11.68
C LEU A 213 -11.15 -21.17 10.33
N SER A 214 -11.81 -20.65 9.30
CA SER A 214 -11.17 -20.39 8.00
C SER A 214 -10.03 -19.37 8.15
N VAL A 215 -9.07 -19.34 7.21
CA VAL A 215 -7.97 -18.36 7.21
C VAL A 215 -8.50 -16.92 7.31
N VAL A 216 -9.57 -16.61 6.57
CA VAL A 216 -10.25 -15.31 6.61
C VAL A 216 -10.77 -15.00 8.01
N GLU A 217 -11.40 -15.96 8.69
CA GLU A 217 -11.86 -15.77 10.07
C GLU A 217 -10.71 -15.62 11.06
N GLN A 218 -9.63 -16.40 10.91
CA GLN A 218 -8.45 -16.27 11.74
C GLN A 218 -7.82 -14.88 11.59
N LEU A 219 -7.72 -14.33 10.38
CA LEU A 219 -7.22 -12.98 10.13
C LEU A 219 -8.15 -11.89 10.70
N MET A 220 -9.48 -12.08 10.64
CA MET A 220 -10.43 -11.17 11.30
C MET A 220 -10.23 -11.12 12.82
N VAL A 221 -9.98 -12.29 13.45
CA VAL A 221 -9.66 -12.40 14.87
C VAL A 221 -8.32 -11.74 15.19
N GLN A 222 -7.27 -11.98 14.39
CA GLN A 222 -5.97 -11.32 14.56
C GLN A 222 -6.08 -9.80 14.47
N HIS A 223 -6.91 -9.28 13.58
CA HIS A 223 -7.17 -7.84 13.51
C HIS A 223 -7.79 -7.28 14.80
N ASP A 224 -8.75 -7.99 15.42
CA ASP A 224 -9.41 -7.55 16.66
C ASP A 224 -8.55 -7.69 17.91
N CYS A 225 -7.70 -8.71 17.96
CA CYS A 225 -6.92 -9.07 19.14
C CYS A 225 -5.48 -8.57 19.12
N SER A 226 -5.04 -7.93 18.03
CA SER A 226 -3.66 -7.47 17.92
C SER A 226 -3.42 -6.20 18.73
N ASP A 227 -2.49 -6.27 19.68
CA ASP A 227 -1.98 -5.10 20.40
C ASP A 227 -1.14 -4.17 19.51
N SER A 228 -0.66 -4.67 18.37
CA SER A 228 0.11 -3.92 17.38
C SER A 228 -0.79 -3.38 16.28
N LYS A 229 -0.80 -2.06 16.08
CA LYS A 229 -1.48 -1.43 14.94
C LYS A 229 -0.96 -1.93 13.59
N TYR A 230 0.32 -2.31 13.51
CA TYR A 230 0.93 -2.81 12.29
C TYR A 230 0.45 -4.23 11.96
N SER A 231 0.32 -5.11 12.94
CA SER A 231 -0.20 -6.47 12.71
C SER A 231 -1.71 -6.42 12.40
N SER A 232 -2.44 -5.49 13.01
CA SER A 232 -3.83 -5.20 12.65
C SER A 232 -3.96 -4.73 11.18
N ALA A 233 -3.11 -3.81 10.73
CA ALA A 233 -3.04 -3.35 9.34
C ALA A 233 -2.65 -4.48 8.35
N LEU A 234 -1.64 -5.29 8.68
CA LEU A 234 -1.26 -6.45 7.87
C LEU A 234 -2.40 -7.45 7.73
N SER A 235 -3.16 -7.69 8.81
CA SER A 235 -4.33 -8.59 8.77
C SER A 235 -5.37 -8.11 7.75
N LEU A 236 -5.67 -6.80 7.71
CA LEU A 236 -6.57 -6.22 6.71
C LEU A 236 -6.05 -6.38 5.28
N ARG A 237 -4.75 -6.16 5.08
CA ARG A 237 -4.14 -6.28 3.76
C ARG A 237 -4.12 -7.72 3.25
N TYR A 238 -3.81 -8.68 4.11
CA TYR A 238 -3.89 -10.11 3.75
C TYR A 238 -5.33 -10.52 3.47
N LEU A 239 -6.32 -10.03 4.24
CA LEU A 239 -7.73 -10.21 3.92
C LEU A 239 -8.05 -9.67 2.52
N GLY A 240 -7.64 -8.44 2.22
CA GLY A 240 -7.80 -7.86 0.87
C GLY A 240 -7.14 -8.70 -0.22
N GLY A 241 -5.91 -9.18 0.01
CA GLY A 241 -5.20 -10.04 -0.93
C GLY A 241 -5.90 -11.38 -1.19
N ILE A 242 -6.37 -12.06 -0.15
CA ILE A 242 -7.09 -13.34 -0.26
C ILE A 242 -8.44 -13.16 -0.95
N LEU A 243 -9.18 -12.09 -0.61
CA LEU A 243 -10.42 -11.74 -1.31
C LEU A 243 -10.18 -11.31 -2.76
N GLY A 244 -8.97 -10.92 -3.12
CA GLY A 244 -8.59 -10.67 -4.51
C GLY A 244 -8.53 -11.94 -5.38
N PHE A 245 -8.51 -13.13 -4.79
CA PHE A 245 -8.52 -14.38 -5.56
C PHE A 245 -9.94 -14.72 -6.02
N SER A 246 -10.10 -14.93 -7.33
CA SER A 246 -11.37 -15.36 -7.93
C SER A 246 -11.90 -16.66 -7.31
N ALA A 247 -11.01 -17.55 -6.88
CA ALA A 247 -11.33 -18.82 -6.21
C ALA A 247 -12.16 -18.64 -4.93
N PHE A 248 -11.95 -17.55 -4.17
CA PHE A 248 -12.76 -17.24 -2.99
C PHE A 248 -14.24 -17.08 -3.36
N TRP A 249 -14.53 -16.37 -4.45
CA TRP A 249 -15.89 -16.02 -4.86
C TRP A 249 -16.59 -17.09 -5.72
N GLN A 250 -15.97 -18.25 -5.91
CA GLN A 250 -16.59 -19.34 -6.67
C GLN A 250 -17.67 -20.08 -5.86
N ASP A 251 -17.53 -20.15 -4.54
CA ASP A 251 -18.50 -20.79 -3.65
C ASP A 251 -19.53 -19.77 -3.12
N MET A 252 -20.81 -20.10 -3.23
CA MET A 252 -21.94 -19.33 -2.65
C MET A 252 -22.67 -20.15 -1.57
N GLY A 253 -21.98 -21.13 -0.98
CA GLY A 253 -22.49 -21.94 0.11
C GLY A 253 -22.81 -21.12 1.36
N LYS A 254 -23.67 -21.68 2.22
CA LYS A 254 -24.15 -21.00 3.45
C LYS A 254 -23.04 -20.49 4.36
N ILE A 255 -21.99 -21.30 4.55
CA ILE A 255 -20.83 -20.95 5.38
C ILE A 255 -20.11 -19.74 4.79
N HIS A 256 -19.93 -19.74 3.47
CA HIS A 256 -19.25 -18.66 2.77
C HIS A 256 -20.05 -17.35 2.82
N CYS A 257 -21.38 -17.40 2.64
CA CYS A 257 -22.26 -16.24 2.84
C CYS A 257 -22.18 -15.67 4.27
N TYR A 258 -22.01 -16.53 5.28
CA TYR A 258 -21.84 -16.11 6.67
C TYR A 258 -20.50 -15.40 6.90
N VAL A 259 -19.40 -15.89 6.31
CA VAL A 259 -18.09 -15.23 6.35
C VAL A 259 -18.14 -13.85 5.69
N VAL A 260 -18.79 -13.73 4.52
CA VAL A 260 -18.96 -12.44 3.85
C VAL A 260 -19.80 -11.47 4.69
N ASN A 261 -20.86 -11.93 5.35
CA ASN A 261 -21.63 -11.08 6.27
C ASN A 261 -20.78 -10.54 7.43
N LYS A 262 -19.91 -11.38 8.02
CA LYS A 262 -18.95 -10.96 9.05
C LYS A 262 -17.98 -9.90 8.50
N LEU A 263 -17.45 -10.09 7.29
CA LEU A 263 -16.57 -9.12 6.63
C LEU A 263 -17.26 -7.77 6.41
N CYS A 264 -18.50 -7.75 5.94
CA CYS A 264 -19.28 -6.52 5.81
C CYS A 264 -19.43 -5.81 7.16
N SER A 265 -19.85 -6.55 8.20
CA SER A 265 -20.00 -6.01 9.56
C SER A 265 -18.69 -5.43 10.10
N LYS A 266 -17.57 -6.09 9.81
CA LYS A 266 -16.23 -5.64 10.18
C LYS A 266 -15.83 -4.35 9.47
N LEU A 267 -16.06 -4.27 8.16
CA LEU A 267 -15.77 -3.07 7.37
C LEU A 267 -16.61 -1.87 7.81
N ILE A 268 -17.89 -2.07 8.13
CA ILE A 268 -18.75 -1.03 8.70
C ILE A 268 -18.12 -0.44 9.96
N LYS A 269 -17.64 -1.31 10.87
CA LYS A 269 -16.96 -0.86 12.10
C LYS A 269 -15.71 -0.07 11.77
N ILE A 270 -14.84 -0.60 10.89
CA ILE A 270 -13.61 0.08 10.47
C ILE A 270 -13.91 1.45 9.86
N PHE A 271 -14.91 1.55 8.99
CA PHE A 271 -15.33 2.81 8.37
C PHE A 271 -15.76 3.85 9.40
N LYS A 272 -16.53 3.44 10.42
CA LYS A 272 -16.91 4.31 11.54
C LYS A 272 -15.69 4.73 12.35
N ASP A 273 -14.78 3.80 12.62
CA ASP A 273 -13.54 4.06 13.38
C ASP A 273 -12.62 5.07 12.66
N ILE A 274 -12.61 5.08 11.32
CA ILE A 274 -11.85 6.07 10.52
C ILE A 274 -12.66 7.31 10.11
N GLY A 275 -13.90 7.44 10.60
CA GLY A 275 -14.74 8.61 10.37
C GLY A 275 -15.30 8.76 8.96
N VAL A 276 -15.49 7.66 8.22
CA VAL A 276 -16.19 7.67 6.91
C VAL A 276 -17.66 8.04 7.08
N ASP A 277 -18.25 7.77 8.24
CA ASP A 277 -19.64 8.11 8.56
C ASP A 277 -19.85 9.59 8.95
N ILE A 278 -18.79 10.39 9.06
CA ILE A 278 -18.92 11.82 9.36
C ILE A 278 -19.46 12.55 8.11
N LEU A 279 -20.66 13.13 8.24
CA LEU A 279 -21.34 13.83 7.13
C LEU A 279 -20.69 15.18 6.78
N ALA A 280 -20.06 15.83 7.75
CA ALA A 280 -19.43 17.11 7.55
C ALA A 280 -18.06 16.96 6.88
N LEU A 281 -17.84 17.66 5.76
CA LEU A 281 -16.52 17.93 5.20
C LEU A 281 -15.77 18.94 6.08
N GLY A 282 -15.57 18.57 7.35
CA GLY A 282 -14.67 19.28 8.25
C GLY A 282 -13.21 18.92 7.92
N PRO A 283 -12.25 19.75 8.37
CA PRO A 283 -10.85 19.32 8.38
C PRO A 283 -10.77 17.95 9.05
N ILE A 284 -10.00 17.05 8.46
CA ILE A 284 -9.68 15.78 9.12
C ILE A 284 -8.98 16.21 10.39
N GLU A 285 -9.61 16.01 11.55
CA GLU A 285 -8.87 16.01 12.79
C GLU A 285 -7.82 14.93 12.59
N GLU A 286 -6.58 15.35 12.42
CA GLU A 286 -5.45 14.45 12.24
C GLU A 286 -5.49 13.52 13.44
N SER A 287 -6.02 12.32 13.22
CA SER A 287 -5.94 11.24 14.18
C SER A 287 -4.48 11.16 14.59
N GLU A 288 -4.20 11.19 15.89
CA GLU A 288 -2.84 11.09 16.43
C GLU A 288 -2.11 9.82 15.97
N GLN A 289 -2.80 8.90 15.30
CA GLN A 289 -2.22 7.70 14.73
C GLN A 289 -2.44 7.64 13.21
N PRO A 290 -1.35 7.46 12.42
CA PRO A 290 -1.47 7.15 11.00
C PRO A 290 -2.22 5.82 10.85
N SER A 291 -3.26 5.84 10.01
CA SER A 291 -4.11 4.71 9.70
C SER A 291 -3.78 4.16 8.31
N ASP A 292 -3.91 2.84 8.13
CA ASP A 292 -3.67 2.15 6.87
C ASP A 292 -4.85 2.31 5.89
N TYR A 293 -5.14 3.54 5.46
CA TYR A 293 -6.24 3.83 4.55
C TYR A 293 -6.13 3.01 3.24
N GLU A 294 -4.92 2.84 2.72
CA GLU A 294 -4.68 2.03 1.52
C GLU A 294 -5.04 0.54 1.74
N GLY A 295 -4.78 -0.01 2.93
CA GLY A 295 -5.14 -1.38 3.28
C GLY A 295 -6.66 -1.57 3.43
N VAL A 296 -7.33 -0.59 4.04
CA VAL A 296 -8.79 -0.55 4.15
C VAL A 296 -9.45 -0.44 2.77
N ASP A 297 -8.94 0.44 1.91
CA ASP A 297 -9.45 0.66 0.56
C ASP A 297 -9.27 -0.59 -0.32
N LEU A 298 -8.13 -1.29 -0.20
CA LEU A 298 -7.88 -2.57 -0.85
C LEU A 298 -8.90 -3.64 -0.41
N LEU A 299 -9.14 -3.77 0.90
CA LEU A 299 -10.09 -4.73 1.45
C LEU A 299 -11.52 -4.46 0.94
N ALA A 300 -11.96 -3.21 1.02
CA ALA A 300 -13.27 -2.78 0.57
C ALA A 300 -13.44 -3.01 -0.95
N THR A 301 -12.44 -2.65 -1.76
CA THR A 301 -12.47 -2.85 -3.22
C THR A 301 -12.57 -4.33 -3.58
N SER A 302 -11.83 -5.19 -2.86
CA SER A 302 -11.84 -6.65 -3.10
C SER A 302 -13.20 -7.26 -2.74
N LEU A 303 -13.81 -6.82 -1.64
CA LEU A 303 -15.17 -7.21 -1.25
C LEU A 303 -16.20 -6.80 -2.31
N LEU A 304 -16.17 -5.54 -2.76
CA LEU A 304 -17.08 -5.02 -3.77
C LEU A 304 -16.98 -5.80 -5.08
N THR A 305 -15.76 -6.02 -5.57
CA THR A 305 -15.49 -6.79 -6.80
C THR A 305 -16.09 -8.20 -6.72
N GLY A 306 -15.90 -8.86 -5.59
CA GLY A 306 -16.43 -10.20 -5.33
C GLY A 306 -17.94 -10.29 -5.33
N ILE A 307 -18.59 -9.42 -4.55
CA ILE A 307 -20.05 -9.37 -4.42
C ILE A 307 -20.70 -8.95 -5.74
N LEU A 308 -20.06 -8.08 -6.53
CA LEU A 308 -20.51 -7.74 -7.88
C LEU A 308 -20.60 -8.99 -8.76
N GLY A 309 -19.58 -9.87 -8.69
CA GLY A 309 -19.56 -11.14 -9.41
C GLY A 309 -20.62 -12.13 -8.93
N TRP A 310 -21.11 -12.03 -7.69
CA TRP A 310 -22.26 -12.81 -7.21
C TRP A 310 -23.59 -12.26 -7.69
N PHE A 311 -23.76 -10.94 -7.72
CA PHE A 311 -24.97 -10.34 -8.28
C PHE A 311 -25.16 -10.74 -9.75
N GLU A 312 -24.08 -10.89 -10.51
CA GLU A 312 -24.16 -11.35 -11.90
C GLU A 312 -24.58 -12.82 -12.05
N LYS A 313 -24.44 -13.64 -11.00
CA LYS A 313 -24.78 -15.07 -11.01
C LYS A 313 -26.14 -15.37 -10.37
N LEU A 314 -26.61 -14.53 -9.47
CA LEU A 314 -27.85 -14.73 -8.71
C LEU A 314 -29.02 -13.99 -9.38
N ASP A 315 -30.22 -14.59 -9.35
CA ASP A 315 -31.44 -13.89 -9.73
C ASP A 315 -31.68 -12.68 -8.82
N GLN A 316 -32.11 -11.55 -9.39
CA GLN A 316 -32.34 -10.30 -8.65
C GLN A 316 -33.25 -10.46 -7.43
N ASN A 317 -34.24 -11.36 -7.52
CA ASN A 317 -35.20 -11.64 -6.45
C ASN A 317 -34.59 -12.41 -5.26
N ASP A 318 -33.40 -12.98 -5.43
CA ASP A 318 -32.73 -13.78 -4.40
C ASP A 318 -31.62 -13.02 -3.67
N TRP A 319 -31.23 -11.85 -4.17
CA TRP A 319 -30.24 -10.98 -3.53
C TRP A 319 -30.66 -10.56 -2.13
N ALA A 320 -31.89 -10.03 -2.01
CA ALA A 320 -32.44 -9.55 -0.74
C ALA A 320 -32.65 -10.67 0.30
N LYS A 321 -32.58 -11.94 -0.12
CA LYS A 321 -32.68 -13.10 0.77
C LYS A 321 -31.31 -13.54 1.29
N GLN A 322 -30.22 -13.00 0.75
CA GLN A 322 -28.87 -13.40 1.16
C GLN A 322 -28.53 -12.84 2.54
N PRO A 323 -27.86 -13.62 3.42
CA PRO A 323 -27.52 -13.18 4.78
C PRO A 323 -26.61 -11.95 4.84
N TRP A 324 -25.81 -11.70 3.80
CA TRP A 324 -24.85 -10.61 3.73
C TRP A 324 -25.44 -9.31 3.15
N TYR A 325 -26.65 -9.35 2.58
CA TYR A 325 -27.18 -8.28 1.75
C TYR A 325 -27.38 -6.97 2.52
N GLU A 326 -27.99 -7.00 3.71
CA GLU A 326 -28.24 -5.79 4.50
C GLU A 326 -26.95 -5.14 5.00
N SER A 327 -25.99 -5.92 5.49
CA SER A 327 -24.68 -5.37 5.87
C SER A 327 -23.91 -4.84 4.66
N PHE A 328 -24.00 -5.50 3.51
CA PHE A 328 -23.39 -5.00 2.29
C PHE A 328 -24.02 -3.68 1.80
N LYS A 329 -25.34 -3.53 1.96
CA LYS A 329 -26.06 -2.29 1.67
C LYS A 329 -25.51 -1.13 2.51
N GLU A 330 -25.28 -1.34 3.80
CA GLU A 330 -24.67 -0.32 4.69
C GLU A 330 -23.22 0.00 4.27
N VAL A 331 -22.41 -1.00 3.90
CA VAL A 331 -21.06 -0.78 3.34
C VAL A 331 -21.11 0.16 2.12
N LEU A 332 -22.03 -0.09 1.18
CA LEU A 332 -22.19 0.77 0.00
C LEU A 332 -22.66 2.18 0.35
N GLN A 333 -23.56 2.33 1.31
CA GLN A 333 -24.00 3.64 1.78
C GLN A 333 -22.85 4.46 2.36
N LEU A 334 -21.99 3.83 3.17
CA LEU A 334 -20.81 4.48 3.74
C LEU A 334 -19.79 4.87 2.66
N LEU A 335 -19.51 3.98 1.70
CA LEU A 335 -18.55 4.24 0.62
C LEU A 335 -19.00 5.31 -0.39
N ARG A 336 -20.31 5.55 -0.48
CA ARG A 336 -20.88 6.63 -1.32
C ARG A 336 -20.87 8.00 -0.63
N ARG A 337 -20.48 8.09 0.65
CA ARG A 337 -20.34 9.38 1.32
C ARG A 337 -19.15 10.16 0.74
N PRO A 338 -19.23 11.50 0.67
CA PRO A 338 -18.12 12.32 0.19
C PRO A 338 -16.79 12.04 0.88
N ARG A 339 -16.84 11.76 2.19
CA ARG A 339 -15.66 11.47 3.01
C ARG A 339 -14.95 10.17 2.60
N ALA A 340 -15.68 9.17 2.14
CA ALA A 340 -15.08 7.95 1.60
C ALA A 340 -14.29 8.23 0.32
N GLY A 341 -14.70 9.19 -0.51
CA GLY A 341 -13.97 9.58 -1.71
C GLY A 341 -12.58 10.19 -1.43
N GLU A 342 -12.42 10.82 -0.26
CA GLU A 342 -11.13 11.37 0.20
C GLU A 342 -10.23 10.29 0.79
N LEU A 343 -10.79 9.43 1.65
CA LEU A 343 -10.03 8.43 2.42
C LEU A 343 -9.81 7.11 1.66
N LEU A 344 -10.80 6.68 0.88
CA LEU A 344 -10.91 5.37 0.25
C LEU A 344 -11.30 5.51 -1.23
N PRO A 345 -10.48 6.21 -2.04
CA PRO A 345 -10.86 6.65 -3.38
C PRO A 345 -11.23 5.49 -4.32
N HIS A 346 -10.59 4.32 -4.20
CA HIS A 346 -10.84 3.21 -5.12
C HIS A 346 -12.19 2.53 -4.84
N SER A 347 -12.44 2.19 -3.58
CA SER A 347 -13.69 1.55 -3.18
C SER A 347 -14.88 2.51 -3.25
N SER A 348 -14.68 3.80 -2.99
CA SER A 348 -15.72 4.82 -3.21
C SER A 348 -16.10 4.96 -4.69
N ALA A 349 -15.11 5.00 -5.59
CA ALA A 349 -15.36 5.03 -7.03
C ALA A 349 -16.09 3.76 -7.51
N HIS A 350 -15.67 2.58 -7.04
CA HIS A 350 -16.29 1.29 -7.35
C HIS A 350 -17.75 1.25 -6.83
N ALA A 351 -17.99 1.64 -5.58
CA ALA A 351 -19.32 1.68 -4.98
C ALA A 351 -20.29 2.63 -5.70
N THR A 352 -19.76 3.73 -6.26
CA THR A 352 -20.55 4.72 -6.99
C THR A 352 -20.86 4.25 -8.42
N SER A 353 -19.85 3.81 -9.16
CA SER A 353 -19.98 3.51 -10.59
C SER A 353 -20.58 2.13 -10.90
N ASP A 354 -20.07 1.07 -10.27
CA ASP A 354 -20.42 -0.31 -10.67
C ASP A 354 -21.74 -0.81 -10.06
N PHE A 355 -22.20 -0.14 -9.01
CA PHE A 355 -23.45 -0.43 -8.33
C PHE A 355 -24.53 0.63 -8.58
N GLU A 356 -24.31 1.57 -9.51
CA GLU A 356 -25.34 2.49 -9.98
C GLU A 356 -26.42 1.68 -10.72
N GLY A 357 -27.68 1.79 -10.27
CA GLY A 357 -28.81 1.09 -10.88
C GLY A 357 -28.93 -0.42 -10.59
N LYS A 358 -27.93 -1.07 -9.98
CA LYS A 358 -28.05 -2.48 -9.54
C LYS A 358 -28.88 -2.62 -8.26
N LEU A 359 -28.84 -1.64 -7.36
CA LEU A 359 -29.65 -1.67 -6.13
C LEU A 359 -30.85 -0.73 -6.26
N PRO A 360 -32.06 -1.14 -5.80
CA PRO A 360 -33.24 -0.26 -5.76
C PRO A 360 -32.85 1.06 -5.10
N ALA A 361 -33.21 2.22 -5.65
CA ALA A 361 -32.73 3.53 -5.20
C ALA A 361 -32.76 3.67 -3.66
N ILE A 362 -31.61 3.42 -3.02
CA ILE A 362 -31.48 3.36 -1.56
C ILE A 362 -31.51 4.79 -0.95
N PHE A 363 -31.38 5.80 -1.81
CA PHE A 363 -31.06 7.17 -1.44
C PHE A 363 -32.24 8.14 -1.54
N GLU A 364 -33.43 7.72 -1.97
CA GLU A 364 -34.53 8.68 -2.18
C GLU A 364 -35.18 9.16 -0.87
N ASP A 365 -35.08 8.42 0.25
CA ASP A 365 -35.93 8.70 1.42
C ASP A 365 -35.22 9.27 2.67
N ALA A 366 -33.89 9.26 2.78
CA ALA A 366 -33.22 9.57 4.07
C ALA A 366 -32.48 10.92 4.14
N GLU A 367 -32.09 11.52 3.00
CA GLU A 367 -31.24 12.74 3.01
C GLU A 367 -32.01 14.06 2.86
N LEU A 368 -33.31 14.04 2.55
CA LEU A 368 -34.08 15.26 2.30
C LEU A 368 -34.73 15.90 3.53
N GLU A 369 -34.78 15.21 4.68
CA GLU A 369 -35.44 15.77 5.89
C GLU A 369 -34.48 16.53 6.85
N LEU A 370 -33.16 16.39 6.73
CA LEU A 370 -32.22 16.99 7.71
C LEU A 370 -31.63 18.37 7.31
N MET A 371 -32.07 18.97 6.20
CA MET A 371 -31.61 20.31 5.79
C MET A 371 -32.72 21.35 5.59
N VAL A 372 -33.96 21.09 6.01
CA VAL A 372 -35.09 22.03 5.83
C VAL A 372 -35.60 22.66 7.14
N ASP A 373 -34.98 22.43 8.30
CA ASP A 373 -35.27 23.21 9.51
C ASP A 373 -34.34 24.43 9.60
N GLY A 374 -34.48 25.30 8.61
CA GLY A 374 -33.89 26.62 8.55
C GLY A 374 -34.97 27.70 8.61
N GLU A 375 -35.70 27.82 9.72
CA GLU A 375 -36.47 29.02 10.03
C GLU A 375 -36.32 29.45 11.50
N ASN A 376 -35.63 30.59 11.66
CA ASN A 376 -35.98 31.72 12.55
C ASN A 376 -36.15 31.47 14.06
N GLU A 377 -35.14 31.86 14.85
CA GLU A 377 -35.31 32.95 15.84
C GLU A 377 -33.96 33.32 16.49
N THR A 378 -33.34 34.38 15.97
CA THR A 378 -32.32 35.13 16.70
C THR A 378 -32.99 35.99 17.77
N THR A 379 -32.98 35.53 19.02
CA THR A 379 -33.26 36.42 20.17
C THR A 379 -32.23 36.17 21.27
N TYR A 380 -31.25 37.07 21.37
CA TYR A 380 -30.39 37.18 22.56
C TYR A 380 -31.19 37.77 23.74
N PRO A 381 -30.93 37.29 24.97
CA PRO A 381 -30.94 38.16 26.12
C PRO A 381 -29.59 38.12 26.90
N PRO A 382 -29.36 39.08 27.81
CA PRO A 382 -28.04 39.57 28.15
C PRO A 382 -27.36 38.79 29.29
N LYS A 383 -26.04 38.95 29.32
CA LYS A 383 -25.13 38.55 30.40
C LYS A 383 -25.64 39.00 31.76
N ASN A 384 -25.67 38.09 32.73
CA ASN A 384 -25.49 38.41 34.14
C ASN A 384 -24.67 37.32 34.84
N SER A 385 -23.94 37.80 35.83
CA SER A 385 -22.82 37.19 36.52
C SER A 385 -23.19 36.16 37.60
N ASP A 386 -22.15 35.43 37.99
CA ASP A 386 -21.85 34.91 39.33
C ASP A 386 -21.99 33.40 39.62
N ASN A 387 -20.80 32.85 39.94
CA ASN A 387 -20.47 31.85 40.96
C ASN A 387 -21.10 30.46 40.90
N SER A 388 -20.27 29.44 40.65
CA SER A 388 -19.67 28.65 41.72
C SER A 388 -18.77 27.52 41.18
N LEU A 389 -17.58 27.40 41.77
CA LEU A 389 -16.66 26.28 41.57
C LEU A 389 -17.28 24.98 42.09
N GLY A 390 -17.59 24.05 41.19
CA GLY A 390 -17.85 22.64 41.50
C GLY A 390 -16.69 21.78 41.00
N LYS A 391 -15.83 21.36 41.92
CA LYS A 391 -14.76 20.36 41.73
C LYS A 391 -15.42 19.00 41.47
N LEU A 392 -15.27 18.44 40.27
CA LEU A 392 -15.64 17.05 39.97
C LEU A 392 -14.35 16.24 39.86
N GLU A 393 -14.07 15.49 40.93
CA GLU A 393 -13.03 14.47 40.99
C GLU A 393 -13.44 13.28 40.10
N CYS A 394 -12.64 13.01 39.07
CA CYS A 394 -12.78 11.80 38.27
C CYS A 394 -12.04 10.66 38.99
N LYS A 395 -12.79 9.75 39.62
CA LYS A 395 -12.27 8.49 40.16
C LYS A 395 -12.15 7.47 39.03
N CYS A 396 -10.94 7.26 38.52
CA CYS A 396 -10.60 6.04 37.80
C CYS A 396 -10.57 4.88 38.80
N GLY A 397 -11.51 3.94 38.64
CA GLY A 397 -11.49 2.65 39.33
C GLY A 397 -10.51 1.72 38.64
N SER A 398 -9.43 1.40 39.34
CA SER A 398 -8.46 0.36 38.97
C SER A 398 -9.13 -1.01 38.97
N THR A 399 -8.97 -1.76 37.88
CA THR A 399 -9.28 -3.19 37.81
C THR A 399 -8.25 -3.95 38.64
N THR A 400 -8.74 -4.64 39.67
CA THR A 400 -7.98 -5.56 40.50
C THR A 400 -7.64 -6.84 39.75
N SER A 401 -6.36 -7.19 39.84
CA SER A 401 -5.74 -8.48 39.56
C SER A 401 -6.53 -9.65 40.17
N LEU A 402 -6.84 -10.64 39.34
CA LEU A 402 -7.34 -11.95 39.74
C LEU A 402 -6.16 -12.94 39.70
N HIS A 403 -5.49 -13.09 40.85
CA HIS A 403 -4.72 -14.30 41.18
C HIS A 403 -5.60 -15.18 42.07
N SER A 404 -5.99 -16.35 41.57
CA SER A 404 -6.38 -17.52 42.40
C SER A 404 -5.27 -18.56 42.18
N ALA A 405 -4.40 -18.82 43.17
CA ALA A 405 -4.67 -19.68 44.33
C ALA A 405 -5.14 -21.08 43.89
N ILE A 406 -4.17 -21.96 43.59
CA ILE A 406 -4.34 -23.40 43.66
C ILE A 406 -3.56 -23.85 44.89
N SER A 407 -4.30 -24.43 45.82
CA SER A 407 -3.85 -24.95 47.10
C SER A 407 -3.26 -26.34 46.93
N ASP A 408 -2.16 -26.57 47.63
CA ASP A 408 -1.60 -27.89 47.93
C ASP A 408 -2.44 -28.64 48.99
N GLU A 409 -2.14 -29.94 49.04
CA GLU A 409 -2.45 -30.95 50.07
C GLU A 409 -3.80 -31.68 49.98
N ASP A 410 -3.74 -32.96 49.57
CA ASP A 410 -4.08 -34.01 50.53
C ASP A 410 -3.38 -35.35 50.21
N GLU A 411 -2.85 -35.95 51.27
CA GLU A 411 -2.13 -37.22 51.31
C GLU A 411 -3.08 -38.42 51.14
N GLY A 412 -2.57 -39.47 50.49
CA GLY A 412 -3.25 -40.76 50.41
C GLY A 412 -2.27 -41.88 50.08
N GLN A 413 -1.52 -42.33 51.08
CA GLN A 413 -0.79 -43.61 51.05
C GLN A 413 -1.78 -44.79 50.96
N LEU A 414 -1.44 -45.81 50.16
CA LEU A 414 -1.48 -47.24 50.56
C LEU A 414 -0.97 -48.17 49.43
N SER A 415 0.19 -48.77 49.69
CA SER A 415 0.61 -50.19 49.51
C SER A 415 0.47 -50.97 48.18
N GLY A 416 1.59 -51.62 47.82
CA GLY A 416 1.67 -52.92 47.11
C GLY A 416 1.73 -52.81 45.59
N ASP A 417 2.55 -53.56 44.84
CA ASP A 417 3.40 -54.71 45.14
C ASP A 417 4.39 -54.88 43.97
N GLU A 418 5.42 -55.67 44.22
CA GLU A 418 6.50 -56.11 43.35
C GLU A 418 6.06 -56.59 41.95
N ASN A 419 6.91 -56.34 40.94
CA ASN A 419 7.53 -57.37 40.07
C ASN A 419 8.22 -56.75 38.84
N ASP A 420 9.56 -56.81 38.85
CA ASP A 420 10.41 -57.03 37.67
C ASP A 420 10.21 -58.49 37.19
N PRO A 421 10.43 -58.90 35.91
CA PRO A 421 11.77 -58.84 35.33
C PRO A 421 11.93 -58.78 33.78
N HIS A 422 13.16 -58.40 33.38
CA HIS A 422 13.99 -58.90 32.26
C HIS A 422 13.44 -59.12 30.82
N HIS A 423 14.11 -58.48 29.83
CA HIS A 423 14.82 -59.09 28.68
C HIS A 423 15.33 -57.98 27.72
N THR A 424 16.64 -57.67 27.66
CA THR A 424 17.71 -58.18 26.76
C THR A 424 17.56 -57.93 25.26
N ASN A 425 18.68 -57.44 24.69
CA ASN A 425 19.19 -57.55 23.32
C ASN A 425 18.55 -56.66 22.25
N SER A 426 19.22 -56.19 21.21
CA SER A 426 20.61 -55.97 20.74
C SER A 426 20.46 -55.72 19.23
N ASP A 427 21.55 -55.30 18.58
CA ASP A 427 21.78 -55.27 17.10
C ASP A 427 21.47 -53.90 16.47
N GLN A 428 22.47 -53.05 16.20
CA GLN A 428 23.50 -53.12 15.15
C GLN A 428 22.94 -53.29 13.72
N ASN A 429 23.03 -52.21 12.94
CA ASN A 429 23.29 -52.10 11.49
C ASN A 429 23.38 -50.58 11.20
N SER A 430 24.51 -49.91 10.95
CA SER A 430 25.61 -50.10 9.99
C SER A 430 25.18 -50.12 8.52
N LEU A 431 25.71 -49.14 7.77
CA LEU A 431 25.70 -48.94 6.30
C LEU A 431 24.40 -48.33 5.74
N GLY A 432 24.41 -47.27 4.93
CA GLY A 432 25.49 -46.76 4.10
C GLY A 432 25.27 -45.33 3.62
N SER A 433 26.42 -44.76 3.29
CA SER A 433 26.66 -43.45 2.70
C SER A 433 25.89 -43.25 1.40
N SER A 434 25.39 -42.03 1.19
CA SER A 434 25.07 -41.47 -0.13
C SER A 434 25.11 -39.95 -0.03
N GLU A 435 26.33 -39.41 0.00
CA GLU A 435 26.60 -38.04 -0.42
C GLU A 435 26.24 -37.93 -1.91
N SER A 436 25.13 -37.26 -2.23
CA SER A 436 24.87 -36.76 -3.58
C SER A 436 25.26 -35.30 -3.65
N ILE A 437 26.55 -35.07 -3.91
CA ILE A 437 27.08 -33.81 -4.41
C ILE A 437 26.55 -33.66 -5.84
N LEU A 438 25.50 -32.86 -6.02
CA LEU A 438 25.16 -32.32 -7.33
C LEU A 438 26.00 -31.06 -7.54
N SER A 439 27.11 -31.26 -8.22
CA SER A 439 27.87 -30.22 -8.91
C SER A 439 27.00 -29.63 -10.02
N MET A 440 26.33 -28.52 -9.73
CA MET A 440 25.86 -27.63 -10.79
C MET A 440 27.05 -26.85 -11.31
N SER A 441 27.31 -27.06 -12.59
CA SER A 441 28.27 -26.35 -13.40
C SER A 441 28.04 -24.84 -13.34
N ASP A 442 29.07 -24.11 -12.90
CA ASP A 442 29.25 -22.68 -13.11
C ASP A 442 29.42 -22.42 -14.62
N GLU A 443 28.32 -22.21 -15.33
CA GLU A 443 28.35 -21.62 -16.67
C GLU A 443 27.44 -20.38 -16.70
N ASP A 444 28.05 -19.27 -17.12
CA ASP A 444 27.47 -17.96 -17.46
C ASP A 444 26.90 -17.11 -16.32
N CYS A 445 27.78 -16.75 -15.36
CA CYS A 445 27.67 -15.47 -14.69
C CYS A 445 28.07 -14.35 -15.66
N ASP A 446 27.09 -13.81 -16.39
CA ASP A 446 27.23 -12.50 -17.03
C ASP A 446 27.57 -11.47 -15.94
N SER A 447 28.85 -11.09 -15.87
CA SER A 447 29.32 -9.93 -15.13
C SER A 447 28.76 -8.67 -15.81
N TYR A 448 27.52 -8.32 -15.47
CA TYR A 448 26.95 -7.03 -15.82
C TYR A 448 27.61 -5.97 -14.95
N ASP A 449 28.57 -5.24 -15.54
CA ASP A 449 29.13 -4.00 -15.03
C ASP A 449 28.00 -3.02 -14.70
N SER A 450 27.68 -2.89 -13.41
CA SER A 450 26.74 -1.90 -12.89
C SER A 450 27.19 -0.46 -13.12
N ASP A 451 28.48 -0.25 -13.41
CA ASP A 451 29.05 1.07 -13.65
C ASP A 451 28.83 1.53 -15.10
N MET A 452 28.54 0.62 -16.04
CA MET A 452 28.24 0.98 -17.44
C MET A 452 26.79 1.45 -17.67
N GLU A 453 25.88 1.29 -16.71
CA GLU A 453 24.51 1.77 -16.84
C GLU A 453 24.38 3.27 -16.53
N GLY A 454 25.17 3.81 -15.59
CA GLY A 454 25.14 5.23 -15.25
C GLY A 454 25.54 6.15 -16.42
N ASP A 455 26.66 5.84 -17.07
CA ASP A 455 27.18 6.62 -18.20
C ASP A 455 26.31 6.46 -19.46
N LYS A 456 25.78 5.27 -19.73
CA LYS A 456 24.82 5.06 -20.82
C LYS A 456 23.51 5.79 -20.58
N ILE A 457 23.05 5.91 -19.33
CA ILE A 457 21.85 6.68 -18.99
C ILE A 457 22.10 8.18 -19.17
N LEU A 458 23.27 8.69 -18.74
CA LEU A 458 23.67 10.08 -18.99
C LEU A 458 23.75 10.37 -20.49
N ASP A 459 24.38 9.50 -21.27
CA ASP A 459 24.46 9.61 -22.73
C ASP A 459 23.09 9.49 -23.40
N ILE A 460 22.20 8.62 -22.94
CA ILE A 460 20.84 8.47 -23.52
C ILE A 460 19.94 9.65 -23.16
N VAL A 461 20.00 10.14 -21.91
CA VAL A 461 19.27 11.35 -21.49
C VAL A 461 19.81 12.56 -22.25
N GLN A 462 21.13 12.67 -22.40
CA GLN A 462 21.78 13.70 -23.21
C GLN A 462 21.38 13.59 -24.69
N THR A 463 21.41 12.39 -25.27
CA THR A 463 21.01 12.15 -26.68
C THR A 463 19.53 12.41 -26.90
N HIS A 464 18.65 12.05 -25.96
CA HIS A 464 17.21 12.33 -26.07
C HIS A 464 16.91 13.83 -25.94
N LEU A 465 17.64 14.54 -25.06
CA LEU A 465 17.59 16.00 -24.97
C LEU A 465 18.12 16.66 -26.26
N GLU A 466 19.22 16.17 -26.83
CA GLU A 466 19.82 16.67 -28.08
C GLU A 466 18.91 16.42 -29.30
N ILE A 467 18.24 15.27 -29.39
CA ILE A 467 17.27 14.95 -30.46
C ILE A 467 16.06 15.88 -30.38
N GLN A 468 15.57 16.18 -29.17
CA GLN A 468 14.47 17.14 -29.02
C GLN A 468 14.90 18.57 -29.36
N ILE A 469 16.14 18.96 -29.06
CA ILE A 469 16.72 20.25 -29.49
C ILE A 469 16.82 20.34 -31.02
N CYS A 470 17.29 19.28 -31.70
CA CYS A 470 17.44 19.27 -33.16
C CYS A 470 16.08 19.28 -33.88
N HIS A 471 15.07 18.60 -33.33
CA HIS A 471 13.73 18.58 -33.92
C HIS A 471 13.05 19.96 -33.86
N ILE A 472 13.34 20.76 -32.82
CA ILE A 472 12.85 22.14 -32.68
C ILE A 472 13.61 23.10 -33.63
N GLN A 473 14.91 22.91 -33.82
CA GLN A 473 15.70 23.73 -34.76
C GLN A 473 15.36 23.47 -36.23
N GLY A 474 14.89 22.28 -36.59
CA GLY A 474 14.46 21.93 -37.95
C GLY A 474 13.11 22.51 -38.38
N GLN A 475 12.34 23.13 -37.48
CA GLN A 475 11.01 23.70 -37.77
C GLN A 475 10.96 25.23 -37.80
N LEU A 476 12.11 25.92 -37.65
CA LEU A 476 12.19 27.38 -37.77
C LEU A 476 12.41 27.80 -39.24
N PRO A 477 11.49 28.55 -39.87
CA PRO A 477 11.75 29.12 -41.19
C PRO A 477 12.85 30.19 -41.08
N LEU A 478 13.89 30.03 -41.90
CA LEU A 478 14.95 31.03 -42.11
C LEU A 478 14.33 32.34 -42.61
N LEU A 479 14.08 33.29 -41.70
CA LEU A 479 13.82 34.67 -42.05
C LEU A 479 15.16 35.35 -42.38
N GLY A 480 15.37 35.56 -43.68
CA GLY A 480 16.44 36.40 -44.23
C GLY A 480 16.33 37.88 -43.83
N PRO A 481 17.32 38.70 -44.20
CA PRO A 481 17.54 40.01 -43.60
C PRO A 481 16.49 41.03 -44.05
N THR A 482 16.11 41.88 -43.10
CA THR A 482 15.22 43.05 -43.23
C THR A 482 15.59 43.97 -44.40
N PRO A 483 14.60 44.53 -45.14
CA PRO A 483 14.88 45.47 -46.22
C PRO A 483 15.01 46.92 -45.70
N GLN A 484 16.02 47.61 -46.21
CA GLN A 484 16.12 49.07 -46.19
C GLN A 484 15.18 49.68 -47.23
N ALA A 485 14.61 50.84 -46.89
CA ALA A 485 13.76 51.64 -47.76
C ALA A 485 14.54 52.31 -48.92
N HIS A 486 13.91 52.46 -50.09
CA HIS A 486 13.84 53.72 -50.87
C HIS A 486 13.03 53.58 -52.18
N LEU A 487 11.98 54.41 -52.28
CA LEU A 487 11.60 55.34 -53.37
C LEU A 487 11.63 54.96 -54.87
N HIS A 488 10.44 55.05 -55.50
CA HIS A 488 10.02 55.45 -56.87
C HIS A 488 10.88 55.13 -58.13
N ILE A 489 10.23 54.63 -59.20
CA ILE A 489 9.78 55.37 -60.41
C ILE A 489 9.15 54.38 -61.44
N LEU A 490 8.02 54.84 -62.02
CA LEU A 490 7.17 54.32 -63.11
C LEU A 490 6.28 53.10 -62.85
#